data_AF-A0A5F1SEH3-F1
#
_entry.id   AF-A0A5F1SEH3-F1
#
_cell.length_a   1.000
_cell.length_b   1.000
_cell.length_c   1.000
_cell.angle_alpha   90.00
_cell.angle_beta   90.00
_cell.angle_gamma   90.00
#
_symmetry.space_group_name_H-M   'P 1'
#
loop_
_entity.id
_entity.type
_entity.pdbx_description
1 polymer ?
#
loop_
_entity_poly.entity_id
_entity_poly.type
_entity_poly.pdbx_seq_one_letter_code
_entity_poly.pdbx_strand_id
1 'polypeptide(L)'
;MAAFTVRVSDETASKLDQIAEKLDRSRSYMAAQAIEDYVAREEWQIVEIEAGLAEASRGDFASDEEMAKVIGKYINSAHPS
;
A
#
# COMPACT_ATOMS: atom_id res chain seq x y z
N MET A 1 17.88 -9.45 15.09
CA MET A 1 17.92 -9.03 13.68
C MET A 1 18.16 -10.26 12.83
N ALA A 2 17.34 -10.45 11.81
CA ALA A 2 17.61 -11.44 10.76
C ALA A 2 18.41 -10.76 9.65
N ALA A 3 19.39 -11.45 9.09
CA ALA A 3 20.15 -10.98 7.93
C ALA A 3 19.86 -11.91 6.75
N PHE A 4 19.64 -11.32 5.58
CA PHE A 4 19.42 -12.05 4.34
C PHE A 4 20.08 -11.32 3.19
N THR A 5 20.37 -12.05 2.11
CA THR A 5 20.96 -11.50 0.89
C THR A 5 19.87 -11.22 -0.13
N VAL A 6 19.84 -9.99 -0.64
CA VAL A 6 18.92 -9.58 -1.71
C VAL A 6 19.70 -9.43 -3.00
N ARG A 7 19.13 -9.91 -4.10
CA ARG A 7 19.64 -9.65 -5.45
C ARG A 7 18.82 -8.54 -6.08
N VAL A 8 19.52 -7.55 -6.62
CA VAL A 8 18.95 -6.43 -7.38
C VAL A 8 19.78 -6.25 -8.66
N SER A 9 19.27 -5.49 -9.62
CA SER A 9 20.07 -5.12 -10.80
C SER A 9 21.23 -4.20 -10.42
N ASP A 10 22.31 -4.22 -11.21
CA ASP A 10 23.46 -3.33 -11.01
C ASP A 10 23.07 -1.85 -11.03
N GLU A 11 22.10 -1.49 -11.89
CA GLU A 11 21.53 -0.14 -11.93
C GLU A 11 20.88 0.25 -10.61
N THR A 12 20.12 -0.66 -10.00
CA THR A 12 19.46 -0.42 -8.71
C THR A 12 20.49 -0.28 -7.60
N ALA A 13 21.51 -1.14 -7.57
CA ALA A 13 22.59 -1.06 -6.59
C ALA A 13 23.32 0.29 -6.67
N SER A 14 23.64 0.74 -7.89
CA SER A 14 24.30 2.03 -8.13
C SER A 14 23.43 3.23 -7.71
N LYS A 15 22.13 3.20 -7.97
CA LYS A 15 21.21 4.25 -7.50
C LYS A 15 21.12 4.27 -5.97
N LEU A 16 21.06 3.10 -5.34
CA LEU A 16 21.02 3.00 -3.87
C LEU A 16 22.30 3.54 -3.23
N ASP A 17 23.46 3.32 -3.86
CA ASP A 17 24.73 3.90 -3.41
C ASP A 17 24.72 5.42 -3.39
N GLN A 18 24.25 6.04 -4.48
CA GLN A 18 24.17 7.49 -4.58
C GLN A 18 23.21 8.09 -3.54
N ILE A 19 22.11 7.39 -3.23
CA ILE A 19 21.18 7.79 -2.18
C ILE A 19 21.85 7.69 -0.81
N ALA A 20 22.50 6.57 -0.52
CA ALA A 20 23.18 6.32 0.74
C ALA A 20 24.27 7.37 1.01
N GLU A 21 25.08 7.71 0.01
CA GLU A 21 26.12 8.75 0.09
C GLU A 21 25.51 10.13 0.40
N LYS A 22 24.46 10.54 -0.33
CA LYS A 22 23.82 11.86 -0.14
C LYS A 22 23.15 12.00 1.22
N LEU A 23 22.68 10.89 1.79
CA LEU A 23 21.99 10.88 3.08
C LEU A 23 22.91 10.59 4.26
N ASP A 24 24.22 10.40 4.02
CA ASP A 24 25.21 9.99 5.03
C ASP A 24 24.74 8.73 5.81
N ARG A 25 24.37 7.70 5.04
CA ARG A 25 23.90 6.41 5.54
C ARG A 25 24.59 5.26 4.83
N SER A 26 24.58 4.09 5.48
CA SER A 26 25.09 2.88 4.85
C SER A 26 24.09 2.31 3.83
N ARG A 27 24.60 1.61 2.81
CA ARG A 27 23.78 0.89 1.84
C ARG A 27 22.82 -0.10 2.52
N SER A 28 23.30 -0.81 3.54
CA SER A 28 22.48 -1.78 4.28
C SER A 28 21.34 -1.12 5.05
N TYR A 29 21.59 0.05 5.65
CA TYR A 29 20.55 0.85 6.30
C TYR A 29 19.47 1.25 5.29
N MET A 30 19.86 1.73 4.10
CA MET A 30 18.89 2.15 3.09
C MET A 30 18.12 0.99 2.48
N ALA A 31 18.75 -0.16 2.29
CA ALA A 31 18.06 -1.38 1.88
C ALA A 31 17.04 -1.83 2.93
N ALA A 32 17.43 -1.86 4.21
CA ALA A 32 16.54 -2.24 5.31
C ALA A 32 15.33 -1.30 5.39
N GLN A 33 15.57 0.01 5.39
CA GLN A 33 14.50 1.01 5.44
C GLN A 33 13.51 0.85 4.27
N ALA A 34 14.01 0.68 3.04
CA ALA A 34 13.15 0.49 1.87
C ALA A 34 12.31 -0.80 1.95
N ILE A 35 12.86 -1.88 2.52
CA ILE A 35 12.14 -3.14 2.72
C ILE A 35 11.08 -2.99 3.81
N GLU A 36 11.41 -2.34 4.93
CA GLU A 36 10.48 -2.09 6.03
C GLU A 36 9.30 -1.22 5.57
N ASP A 37 9.58 -0.15 4.83
CA ASP A 37 8.56 0.72 4.24
C ASP A 37 7.65 -0.05 3.26
N TYR A 38 8.23 -0.94 2.45
CA TYR A 38 7.47 -1.80 1.54
C TYR A 38 6.55 -2.75 2.32
N VAL A 39 7.09 -3.47 3.31
CA VAL A 39 6.32 -4.44 4.11
C VAL A 39 5.17 -3.75 4.83
N ALA A 40 5.42 -2.62 5.49
CA ALA A 40 4.38 -1.88 6.20
C ALA A 40 3.23 -1.43 5.27
N ARG A 41 3.56 -1.01 4.05
CA ARG A 41 2.56 -0.61 3.05
C ARG A 41 1.72 -1.77 2.54
N GLU A 42 2.34 -2.93 2.28
CA GLU A 42 1.63 -4.10 1.77
C GLU A 42 0.83 -4.82 2.86
N GLU A 43 1.31 -4.84 4.10
CA GLU A 43 0.66 -5.53 5.22
C GLU A 43 -0.75 -4.98 5.46
N TRP A 44 -0.90 -3.66 5.56
CA TRP A 44 -2.22 -3.06 5.72
C TRP A 44 -3.16 -3.38 4.55
N GLN A 45 -2.63 -3.35 3.32
CA GLN A 45 -3.43 -3.62 2.13
C GLN A 45 -3.93 -5.08 2.09
N ILE A 46 -3.07 -6.03 2.44
CA ILE A 46 -3.43 -7.45 2.49
C ILE A 46 -4.54 -7.67 3.54
N VAL A 47 -4.39 -7.10 4.73
CA VAL A 47 -5.38 -7.24 5.81
C VAL A 47 -6.75 -6.72 5.39
N GLU A 48 -6.82 -5.54 4.76
CA GLU A 48 -8.09 -4.96 4.29
C GLU A 48 -8.74 -5.81 3.20
N ILE A 49 -7.95 -6.34 2.26
CA ILE A 49 -8.45 -7.22 1.20
C ILE A 49 -9.03 -8.51 1.82
N GLU A 50 -8.31 -9.13 2.75
CA GLU A 50 -8.76 -10.34 3.42
C GLU A 50 -10.04 -10.10 4.25
N ALA A 51 -10.13 -8.96 4.93
CA ALA A 51 -11.33 -8.57 5.67
C ALA A 51 -12.55 -8.39 4.74
N GLY A 52 -12.39 -7.63 3.65
CA GLY A 52 -13.46 -7.42 2.67
C GLY A 52 -13.91 -8.71 1.96
N LEU A 53 -12.97 -9.63 1.67
CA LEU A 53 -13.30 -10.95 1.13
C LEU A 53 -14.11 -11.79 2.14
N ALA A 54 -13.78 -11.71 3.43
CA ALA A 54 -14.50 -12.41 4.49
C ALA A 54 -15.92 -11.85 4.69
N GLU A 55 -16.10 -10.53 4.64
CA GLU A 55 -17.41 -9.85 4.66
C GLU A 55 -18.27 -10.26 3.46
N ALA A 56 -17.71 -10.14 2.25
CA ALA A 56 -18.36 -10.57 1.01
C ALA A 56 -18.81 -12.04 1.06
N SER A 57 -17.96 -12.92 1.59
CA SER A 57 -18.26 -14.36 1.74
C SER A 57 -19.41 -14.61 2.73
N ARG A 58 -19.64 -13.71 3.69
CA ARG A 58 -20.80 -13.76 4.60
C ARG A 58 -22.04 -13.08 4.04
N GLY A 59 -21.95 -12.50 2.83
CA GLY A 59 -23.03 -11.72 2.23
C GLY A 59 -23.22 -10.36 2.91
N ASP A 60 -22.21 -9.86 3.62
CA ASP A 60 -22.23 -8.58 4.33
C ASP A 60 -22.02 -7.42 3.33
N PHE A 61 -23.03 -7.23 2.48
CA PHE A 61 -23.10 -6.15 1.51
C PHE A 61 -24.19 -5.16 1.93
N ALA A 62 -24.00 -3.90 1.55
CA ALA A 62 -25.06 -2.91 1.64
C ALA A 62 -26.29 -3.39 0.85
N SER A 63 -27.47 -3.16 1.41
CA SER A 63 -28.73 -3.38 0.72
C SER A 63 -28.89 -2.42 -0.48
N ASP A 64 -29.76 -2.79 -1.41
CA ASP A 64 -30.08 -1.94 -2.57
C ASP A 64 -30.57 -0.54 -2.15
N GLU A 65 -31.30 -0.44 -1.03
CA GLU A 65 -31.80 0.83 -0.50
C GLU A 65 -30.67 1.72 0.03
N GLU A 66 -29.71 1.15 0.75
CA GLU A 66 -28.53 1.88 1.23
C GLU A 66 -27.67 2.36 0.06
N MET A 67 -27.48 1.50 -0.95
CA MET A 67 -26.74 1.85 -2.16
C MET A 67 -27.43 2.99 -2.93
N ALA A 68 -28.76 2.93 -3.06
CA ALA A 68 -29.55 3.99 -3.71
C ALA A 68 -29.41 5.34 -2.98
N LYS A 69 -29.35 5.36 -1.64
CA LYS A 69 -29.14 6.58 -0.85
C LYS A 69 -27.76 7.19 -1.08
N VAL A 70 -26.69 6.37 -1.10
CA VAL A 70 -25.32 6.84 -1.36
C VAL A 70 -25.21 7.43 -2.76
N ILE A 71 -25.72 6.70 -3.75
CA ILE A 71 -25.74 7.12 -5.15
C ILE A 71 -26.51 8.45 -5.29
N GLY A 72 -27.73 8.54 -4.76
CA GLY A 72 -28.54 9.77 -4.81
C GLY A 72 -27.85 11.00 -4.20
N LYS A 73 -27.07 10.83 -3.12
CA LYS A 73 -26.30 11.92 -2.49
C LYS A 73 -25.28 12.53 -3.45
N TYR A 74 -24.54 11.73 -4.22
CA TYR A 74 -23.41 12.23 -5.01
C TYR A 74 -23.77 12.58 -6.45
N ILE A 75 -24.76 11.94 -7.08
CA ILE A 75 -25.17 12.31 -8.44
C ILE A 75 -25.84 13.70 -8.46
N ASN A 76 -26.62 14.04 -7.42
CA ASN A 76 -27.33 15.33 -7.35
C ASN A 76 -26.43 16.50 -6.90
N SER A 77 -25.25 16.20 -6.34
CA SER A 77 -24.27 17.19 -5.88
C SER A 77 -23.32 17.65 -7.00
N ALA A 78 -23.32 16.99 -8.16
CA ALA A 78 -22.40 17.26 -9.27
C ALA A 78 -22.93 18.30 -10.29
N HIS A 79 -24.10 18.91 -10.04
CA HIS A 79 -24.62 20.03 -10.82
C HIS A 79 -24.82 21.28 -9.95
N PRO A 80 -23.81 22.15 -9.79
CA PRO A 80 -24.04 23.52 -9.40
C PRO A 80 -24.62 24.27 -10.61
N SER A 81 -25.83 24.80 -10.46
CA SER A 81 -26.37 25.85 -11.34
C SER A 81 -25.80 27.20 -10.94
#